data_AF-A0A7C7VDI4-F1
#
_entry.id   AF-A0A7C7VDI4-F1
#
_cell.length_a   1.000
_cell.length_b   1.000
_cell.length_c   1.000
_cell.angle_alpha   90.00
_cell.angle_beta   90.00
_cell.angle_gamma   90.00
#
_symmetry.space_group_name_H-M   'P 1'
#
loop_
_entity.id
_entity.type
_entity.pdbx_description
1 polymer ?
#
loop_
_entity_poly.entity_id
_entity_poly.type
_entity_poly.pdbx_seq_one_letter_code
_entity_poly.pdbx_strand_id
1 'polypeptide(L)'
;KKGDIYIPGLSDFMEKAKEERLVLPETEEKIAYLIPSICVVPDNPKSINSLESLVEKDVRLGIANPETVCVGLYAVEIIEKSGLTEKIRKNCYLC
;
A
#
# COMPACT_ATOMS: atom_id res chain seq x y z
N LYS A 1 17.82 -12.36 -16.57
CA LYS A 1 16.62 -13.20 -16.84
C LYS A 1 15.63 -12.35 -17.64
N LYS A 2 14.80 -12.95 -18.52
CA LYS A 2 13.81 -12.26 -19.35
C LYS A 2 12.40 -12.68 -18.92
N GLY A 3 11.44 -11.76 -18.96
CA GLY A 3 10.01 -12.04 -18.78
C GLY A 3 9.20 -11.52 -19.97
N ASP A 4 8.01 -12.06 -20.17
CA ASP A 4 7.14 -11.71 -21.31
C ASP A 4 6.11 -10.63 -20.96
N ILE A 5 5.65 -10.58 -19.71
CA ILE A 5 4.63 -9.64 -19.23
C ILE A 5 5.15 -8.95 -17.97
N TYR A 6 4.93 -7.64 -17.90
CA TYR A 6 5.23 -6.81 -16.73
C TYR A 6 3.93 -6.21 -16.17
N ILE A 7 3.63 -6.48 -14.90
CA ILE A 7 2.40 -6.02 -14.23
C ILE A 7 2.79 -5.31 -12.93
N PRO A 8 3.14 -4.01 -12.99
CA PRO A 8 3.45 -3.24 -11.79
C PRO A 8 2.17 -2.87 -11.03
N GLY A 9 2.28 -2.78 -9.69
CA GLY A 9 1.19 -2.33 -8.83
C GLY A 9 1.02 -0.80 -8.74
N LEU A 10 1.86 -0.04 -9.45
CA LEU A 10 1.92 1.42 -9.46
C LEU A 10 2.27 1.90 -10.88
N SER A 11 1.65 2.99 -11.33
CA SER A 11 1.93 3.59 -12.64
C SER A 11 3.37 4.02 -12.82
N ASP A 12 4.01 4.54 -11.78
CA ASP A 12 5.36 5.12 -11.87
C ASP A 12 6.42 4.08 -12.26
N PHE A 13 6.20 2.83 -11.88
CA PHE A 13 7.05 1.71 -12.32
C PHE A 13 6.88 1.40 -13.81
N MET A 14 5.67 1.58 -14.36
CA MET A 14 5.43 1.46 -15.80
C MET A 14 6.09 2.63 -16.56
N GLU A 15 6.00 3.86 -16.04
CA GLU A 15 6.69 5.02 -16.63
C GLU A 15 8.20 4.81 -16.69
N LYS A 16 8.80 4.39 -15.58
CA LYS A 16 10.23 4.06 -15.54
C LYS A 16 10.61 2.96 -16.54
N ALA A 17 9.79 1.93 -16.67
CA ALA A 17 10.04 0.85 -17.63
C ALA A 17 9.97 1.35 -19.08
N LYS A 18 9.11 2.31 -19.39
CA LYS A 18 9.03 2.97 -20.72
C LYS A 18 10.26 3.83 -20.98
N GLU A 19 10.69 4.64 -20.01
CA GLU A 19 11.90 5.47 -20.10
C GLU A 19 13.16 4.63 -20.35
N GLU A 20 13.29 3.49 -19.65
CA GLU A 20 14.40 2.55 -19.79
C GLU A 20 14.26 1.61 -21.02
N ARG A 21 13.18 1.74 -21.80
CA ARG A 21 12.88 0.92 -22.99
C ARG A 21 12.82 -0.58 -22.70
N LEU A 22 12.27 -0.95 -21.54
CA LEU A 22 12.12 -2.33 -21.08
C LEU A 22 10.75 -2.94 -21.44
N VAL A 23 9.79 -2.12 -21.85
CA VAL A 23 8.42 -2.52 -22.24
C VAL A 23 8.02 -1.85 -23.56
N LEU A 24 6.94 -2.35 -24.18
CA LEU A 24 6.32 -1.78 -25.38
C LEU A 24 5.18 -0.83 -24.95
N PRO A 25 5.35 0.51 -25.07
CA PRO A 25 4.36 1.47 -24.55
C PRO A 25 2.95 1.29 -25.13
N GLU A 26 2.84 0.87 -26.39
CA GLU A 26 1.58 0.62 -27.09
C GLU A 26 0.80 -0.58 -26.57
N THR A 27 1.37 -1.37 -25.66
CA THR A 27 0.74 -2.54 -25.05
C THR A 27 0.26 -2.29 -23.61
N GLU A 28 0.48 -1.08 -23.08
CA GLU A 28 0.05 -0.72 -21.73
C GLU A 28 -1.47 -0.68 -21.61
N GLU A 29 -2.03 -1.46 -20.70
CA GLU A 29 -3.46 -1.52 -20.42
C GLU A 29 -3.73 -1.59 -18.92
N LYS A 30 -4.81 -0.92 -18.46
CA LYS A 30 -5.27 -1.02 -17.07
C LYS A 30 -6.12 -2.27 -16.89
N ILE A 31 -5.53 -3.31 -16.30
CA ILE A 31 -6.21 -4.61 -16.13
C ILE A 31 -6.88 -4.79 -14.76
N ALA A 32 -6.51 -3.99 -13.75
CA ALA A 32 -7.03 -4.09 -12.40
C ALA A 32 -6.90 -2.76 -11.63
N TYR A 33 -7.69 -2.62 -10.57
CA TYR A 33 -7.55 -1.57 -9.57
C TYR A 33 -7.43 -2.21 -8.18
N LEU A 34 -6.60 -1.63 -7.33
CA LEU A 34 -6.39 -2.08 -5.97
C LEU A 34 -7.14 -1.14 -5.01
N ILE A 35 -7.88 -1.72 -4.07
CA ILE A 35 -8.52 -0.97 -2.98
C ILE A 35 -7.74 -1.31 -1.70
N PRO A 36 -6.98 -0.35 -1.14
CA PRO A 36 -6.32 -0.54 0.14
C PRO A 36 -7.34 -0.95 1.21
N SER A 37 -7.02 -1.99 1.97
CA SER A 37 -7.90 -2.57 2.98
C SER A 37 -7.11 -2.87 4.24
N ILE A 38 -7.74 -2.72 5.40
CA ILE A 38 -7.16 -3.13 6.68
C ILE A 38 -7.52 -4.59 6.91
N CYS A 39 -6.51 -5.45 6.87
CA CYS A 39 -6.69 -6.86 7.19
C CYS A 39 -6.60 -7.07 8.71
N VAL A 40 -7.57 -7.80 9.26
CA VAL A 40 -7.61 -8.20 10.67
C VAL A 40 -7.65 -9.71 10.80
N VAL A 41 -7.32 -10.23 11.98
CA VAL A 41 -7.55 -11.64 12.30
C VAL A 41 -9.05 -11.95 12.26
N PRO A 42 -9.45 -13.22 12.01
CA PRO A 42 -10.86 -13.63 12.05
C PRO A 42 -11.56 -13.14 13.32
N ASP A 43 -12.86 -12.88 13.20
CA ASP A 43 -13.75 -12.37 14.25
C ASP A 43 -13.46 -10.95 14.75
N ASN A 44 -12.41 -10.30 14.25
CA ASN A 44 -12.05 -8.91 14.57
C ASN A 44 -12.09 -8.61 16.09
N PRO A 45 -11.30 -9.30 16.91
CA PRO A 45 -11.38 -9.20 18.38
C PRO A 45 -11.07 -7.80 18.93
N LYS A 46 -10.42 -6.94 18.12
CA LYS A 46 -10.12 -5.54 18.45
C LYS A 46 -11.10 -4.55 17.82
N SER A 47 -12.19 -5.04 17.23
CA SER A 47 -13.25 -4.23 16.64
C SER A 47 -12.76 -3.16 15.65
N ILE A 48 -11.72 -3.43 14.87
CA ILE A 48 -11.17 -2.48 13.90
C ILE A 48 -12.18 -2.28 12.78
N ASN A 49 -12.83 -1.11 12.77
CA ASN A 49 -13.85 -0.76 11.79
C ASN A 49 -13.63 0.62 11.14
N SER A 50 -12.62 1.35 11.60
CA SER A 50 -12.22 2.64 11.06
C SER A 50 -10.73 2.90 11.23
N LEU A 51 -10.23 4.03 10.70
CA LEU A 51 -8.85 4.46 10.93
C LEU A 51 -8.62 4.89 12.39
N GLU A 52 -9.65 5.40 13.06
CA GLU A 52 -9.62 5.75 14.48
C GLU A 52 -9.41 4.52 15.36
N SER A 53 -9.94 3.35 14.99
CA SER A 53 -9.64 2.10 15.73
C SER A 53 -8.14 1.78 15.75
N LEU A 54 -7.36 2.30 14.78
CA LEU A 54 -5.91 2.05 14.71
C LEU A 54 -5.10 2.80 15.78
N VAL A 55 -5.68 3.77 16.49
CA VAL A 55 -5.00 4.52 17.56
C VAL A 55 -5.16 3.90 18.95
N GLU A 56 -5.87 2.77 19.05
CA GLU A 56 -6.07 2.06 20.31
C GLU A 56 -4.76 1.48 20.87
N LYS A 57 -4.62 1.46 22.20
CA LYS A 57 -3.33 1.17 22.87
C LYS A 57 -2.83 -0.26 22.67
N ASP A 58 -3.72 -1.21 22.40
CA ASP A 58 -3.39 -2.61 22.21
C ASP A 58 -3.30 -3.00 20.72
N VAL A 59 -3.48 -2.05 19.79
CA VAL A 59 -3.37 -2.28 18.35
C VAL A 59 -1.92 -2.13 17.90
N ARG A 60 -1.48 -3.07 17.05
CA ARG A 60 -0.21 -2.99 16.32
C ARG A 60 -0.54 -3.02 14.84
N LEU A 61 -0.17 -1.95 14.15
CA LEU A 61 -0.39 -1.79 12.72
C LEU A 61 0.88 -2.21 11.96
N GLY A 62 0.76 -3.25 11.13
CA GLY A 62 1.80 -3.60 10.17
C GLY A 62 1.57 -2.88 8.85
N ILE A 63 2.59 -2.20 8.35
CA ILE A 63 2.61 -1.66 6.98
C ILE A 63 3.86 -2.16 6.26
N ALA A 64 3.75 -2.40 4.96
CA ALA A 64 4.92 -2.67 4.13
C ALA A 64 5.83 -1.44 4.09
N ASN A 65 7.13 -1.64 3.81
CA ASN A 65 8.07 -0.52 3.66
C ASN A 65 7.60 0.46 2.57
N PRO A 66 7.25 1.71 2.93
CA PRO A 66 6.68 2.68 1.99
C PRO A 66 7.67 3.16 0.92
N GLU A 67 8.98 3.05 1.16
CA GLU A 67 10.01 3.47 0.20
C GLU A 67 10.18 2.48 -0.96
N THR A 68 9.75 1.23 -0.77
CA THR A 68 10.03 0.14 -1.72
C THR A 68 8.80 -0.63 -2.18
N VAL A 69 7.67 -0.52 -1.46
CA VAL A 69 6.45 -1.29 -1.73
C VAL A 69 5.23 -0.36 -1.87
N CYS A 70 4.50 -0.48 -2.98
CA CYS A 70 3.34 0.35 -3.30
C CYS A 70 2.27 0.42 -2.21
N VAL A 71 1.93 -0.73 -1.61
CA VAL A 71 0.91 -0.80 -0.55
C VAL A 71 1.33 -0.05 0.72
N GLY A 72 2.64 0.00 1.00
CA GLY A 72 3.20 0.77 2.10
C GLY A 72 3.04 2.27 1.88
N LEU A 73 3.35 2.74 0.66
CA LEU A 73 3.16 4.13 0.27
C LEU A 73 1.69 4.54 0.42
N TYR A 74 0.76 3.75 -0.10
CA TYR A 74 -0.68 4.03 0.04
C TYR A 74 -1.13 4.05 1.51
N ALA A 75 -0.61 3.18 2.36
CA ALA A 75 -0.94 3.20 3.79
C ALA A 75 -0.50 4.51 4.45
N VAL A 76 0.71 5.00 4.14
CA VAL A 76 1.21 6.29 4.65
C VAL A 76 0.31 7.44 4.16
N GLU A 77 0.01 7.51 2.87
CA GLU A 77 -0.84 8.57 2.31
C GLU A 77 -2.25 8.59 2.91
N ILE A 78 -2.85 7.42 3.13
CA ILE A 78 -4.18 7.30 3.76
C ILE A 78 -4.13 7.82 5.20
N ILE A 79 -3.11 7.43 5.96
CA ILE A 79 -2.92 7.87 7.36
C ILE A 79 -2.70 9.39 7.41
N GLU A 80 -1.90 9.95 6.51
CA GLU A 80 -1.68 11.40 6.42
C GLU A 80 -2.97 12.16 6.12
N LYS A 81 -3.73 11.70 5.12
CA LYS A 81 -5.01 12.32 4.75
C LYS A 81 -6.07 12.21 5.86
N SER A 82 -5.96 11.23 6.75
CA SER A 82 -6.87 11.07 7.90
C SER A 82 -6.63 12.07 9.02
N GLY A 83 -5.46 12.74 9.05
CA GLY A 83 -5.06 13.60 10.17
C GLY A 83 -4.71 12.84 11.46
N LEU A 84 -4.60 11.50 11.41
CA LEU A 84 -4.30 10.65 12.56
C LEU A 84 -2.82 10.25 12.66
N THR A 85 -1.94 10.76 11.77
CA THR A 85 -0.53 10.36 11.66
C THR A 85 0.19 10.26 12.99
N GLU A 86 0.19 11.32 13.79
CA GLU A 86 0.91 11.34 15.08
C GLU A 86 0.38 10.34 16.10
N LYS A 87 -0.92 9.99 16.00
CA LYS A 87 -1.54 9.01 16.87
C LYS A 87 -1.24 7.59 16.40
N ILE A 88 -1.41 7.32 15.11
CA ILE A 88 -1.20 5.98 14.50
C ILE A 88 0.27 5.59 14.50
N ARG A 89 1.19 6.55 14.32
CA ARG A 89 2.64 6.30 14.31
C ARG A 89 3.14 5.59 15.57
N LYS A 90 2.47 5.79 16.72
CA LYS A 90 2.81 5.11 17.98
C LYS A 90 2.55 3.60 17.95
N ASN A 91 1.65 3.17 17.07
CA ASN A 91 1.21 1.79 16.92
C ASN A 91 1.77 1.13 15.65
N CYS A 92 2.49 1.90 14.81
CA CYS A 92 2.91 1.47 13.48
C CYS A 92 4.30 0.82 13.51
N TYR A 93 4.40 -0.35 12.88
CA TYR A 93 5.64 -1.10 12.72
C TYR A 93 5.85 -1.42 11.24
N LEU A 94 7.07 -1.21 10.76
CA LEU A 94 7.48 -1.64 9.42
C LEU A 94 7.57 -3.17 9.40
N CYS A 95 6.86 -3.77 8.46
CA CYS A 95 6.93 -5.19 8.15
C CYS A 95 7.93 -5.45 7.02
#